data_AF-A0A6A4WGC3-F1
#
_entry.id   AF-A0A6A4WGC3-F1
#
_cell.length_a   1.000
_cell.length_b   1.000
_cell.length_c   1.000
_cell.angle_alpha   90.00
_cell.angle_beta   90.00
_cell.angle_gamma   90.00
#
_symmetry.space_group_name_H-M   'P 1'
#
loop_
_entity.id
_entity.type
_entity.pdbx_description
1 polymer ?
#
loop_
_entity_poly.entity_id
_entity_poly.type
_entity_poly.pdbx_seq_one_letter_code
_entity_poly.pdbx_strand_id
1 'polypeptide(L)'
;MYRSREIKRDWSEHGTARSTMDRDRWGHDQPEPAGTGSDDSDSEYEEITTTTRTVKKTTYNPKPLVEALRSKEMGANKKLFGKDLSEYDNMDMDDMLDQLTAEEIELLTRDVDPDDTLMPPDQRTSYRCDKSATGPLNRKQLIDHINEQAMTEPDRPELVPYEPGTIRGKKWVPPPPPAEEQRADEQVALDMGDEYESALADATESEMVDLAGQSGLTGN
;
A
#
# COMPACT_ATOMS: atom_id res chain seq x y z
N MET A 1 48.84 -22.15 -0.48
CA MET A 1 48.83 -22.12 -1.96
C MET A 1 47.42 -22.46 -2.45
N TYR A 2 46.60 -21.46 -2.75
CA TYR A 2 45.34 -21.65 -3.46
C TYR A 2 45.39 -20.81 -4.74
N ARG A 3 45.32 -21.48 -5.89
CA ARG A 3 45.46 -20.89 -7.22
C ARG A 3 44.11 -20.31 -7.67
N SER A 4 44.09 -19.00 -7.88
CA SER A 4 43.02 -18.25 -8.53
C SER A 4 42.76 -18.78 -9.95
N ARG A 5 41.49 -19.01 -10.29
CA ARG A 5 41.07 -19.16 -11.69
C ARG A 5 40.40 -17.86 -12.11
N GLU A 6 41.09 -17.14 -12.96
CA GLU A 6 40.72 -15.86 -13.54
C GLU A 6 39.87 -16.13 -14.79
N ILE A 7 38.59 -15.75 -14.76
CA ILE A 7 37.70 -15.85 -15.92
C ILE A 7 37.71 -14.49 -16.62
N LYS A 8 38.49 -14.41 -17.71
CA LYS A 8 38.46 -13.30 -18.67
C LYS A 8 37.12 -13.33 -19.39
N ARG A 9 36.32 -12.27 -19.28
CA ARG A 9 35.19 -12.03 -20.18
C ARG A 9 35.64 -10.95 -21.17
N ASP A 10 35.93 -11.37 -22.39
CA ASP A 10 36.08 -10.47 -23.52
C ASP A 10 34.73 -9.78 -23.77
N TRP A 11 34.75 -8.45 -23.78
CA TRP A 11 33.69 -7.63 -24.36
C TRP A 11 34.22 -7.09 -25.67
N SER A 12 33.80 -7.70 -26.79
CA SER A 12 34.01 -7.16 -28.12
C SER A 12 32.80 -6.32 -28.51
N GLU A 13 33.09 -5.14 -29.04
CA GLU A 13 32.15 -4.12 -29.49
C GLU A 13 31.44 -4.49 -30.81
N HIS A 14 30.37 -3.72 -31.06
CA HIS A 14 29.68 -3.41 -32.32
C HIS A 14 28.35 -4.14 -32.62
N GLY A 15 27.27 -3.35 -32.65
CA GLY A 15 25.96 -3.75 -33.15
C GLY A 15 24.91 -2.63 -33.02
N THR A 16 24.87 -1.74 -34.01
CA THR A 16 23.99 -0.56 -34.10
C THR A 16 22.54 -0.93 -34.49
N ALA A 17 21.58 -0.36 -33.75
CA ALA A 17 20.22 0.06 -34.09
C ALA A 17 19.20 -0.91 -34.77
N ARG A 18 18.04 -1.08 -34.10
CA ARG A 18 16.71 -0.52 -34.47
C ARG A 18 15.63 -1.26 -33.69
N SER A 19 15.02 -0.59 -32.71
CA SER A 19 13.82 -1.07 -32.01
C SER A 19 12.59 -0.49 -32.69
N THR A 20 11.90 -1.29 -33.50
CA THR A 20 10.52 -1.00 -33.91
C THR A 20 9.60 -1.55 -32.82
N MET A 21 9.26 -0.73 -31.83
CA MET A 21 8.18 -1.04 -30.91
C MET A 21 6.85 -0.74 -31.59
N ASP A 22 6.21 -1.80 -32.09
CA ASP A 22 4.79 -1.81 -32.46
C ASP A 22 3.95 -1.39 -31.24
N ARG A 23 3.33 -0.21 -31.33
CA ARG A 23 2.38 0.33 -30.35
C ARG A 23 0.94 0.09 -30.82
N ASP A 24 0.54 -1.16 -31.04
CA ASP A 24 -0.86 -1.48 -31.33
C ASP A 24 -1.23 -2.82 -30.70
N ARG A 25 -1.49 -2.80 -29.37
CA ARG A 25 -1.99 -3.97 -28.63
C ARG A 25 -3.06 -3.62 -27.60
N TRP A 26 -3.98 -2.73 -27.94
CA TRP A 26 -5.23 -2.57 -27.21
C TRP A 26 -6.36 -2.20 -28.16
N GLY A 27 -7.20 -3.18 -28.48
CA GLY A 27 -8.42 -2.97 -29.26
C GLY A 27 -8.78 -4.16 -30.12
N HIS A 28 -9.47 -5.14 -29.55
CA HIS A 28 -10.43 -5.97 -30.30
C HIS A 28 -11.38 -6.64 -29.32
N ASP A 29 -12.60 -6.09 -29.23
CA ASP A 29 -13.79 -6.80 -28.78
C ASP A 29 -13.98 -8.07 -29.62
N GLN A 30 -14.20 -9.19 -28.94
CA GLN A 30 -14.74 -10.41 -29.52
C GLN A 30 -15.98 -10.80 -28.71
N PRO A 31 -17.17 -10.92 -29.33
CA PRO A 31 -18.36 -11.40 -28.64
C PRO A 31 -18.33 -12.93 -28.53
N GLU A 32 -18.39 -13.44 -27.31
CA GLU A 32 -18.50 -14.88 -27.00
C GLU A 32 -19.88 -15.45 -27.41
N PRO A 33 -19.96 -16.66 -27.96
CA PRO A 33 -21.19 -17.25 -28.47
C PRO A 33 -22.09 -17.85 -27.39
N ALA A 34 -23.40 -17.79 -27.65
CA ALA A 34 -24.47 -18.34 -26.83
C ALA A 34 -24.38 -19.88 -26.70
N GLY A 35 -24.31 -20.36 -25.45
CA GLY A 35 -24.41 -21.77 -25.08
C GLY A 35 -25.60 -22.00 -24.16
N THR A 36 -26.55 -22.79 -24.62
CA THR A 36 -27.77 -23.20 -23.93
C THR A 36 -27.46 -24.23 -22.84
N GLY A 37 -27.74 -23.88 -21.58
CA GLY A 37 -27.77 -24.83 -20.46
C GLY A 37 -29.13 -24.74 -19.77
N SER A 38 -29.94 -25.77 -19.93
CA SER A 38 -31.12 -26.04 -19.09
C SER A 38 -30.63 -26.68 -17.80
N ASP A 39 -30.92 -26.06 -16.65
CA ASP A 39 -30.94 -26.79 -15.38
C ASP A 39 -31.95 -26.19 -14.41
N ASP A 40 -32.52 -27.10 -13.65
CA ASP A 40 -33.76 -27.06 -12.89
C ASP A 40 -33.75 -26.14 -11.64
N SER A 41 -34.96 -25.68 -11.31
CA SER A 41 -35.49 -25.15 -10.05
C SER A 41 -34.65 -25.30 -8.75
N ASP A 42 -34.36 -24.19 -8.08
CA ASP A 42 -34.99 -23.82 -6.78
C ASP A 42 -34.71 -22.34 -6.45
N SER A 43 -35.75 -21.54 -6.20
CA SER A 43 -35.61 -20.11 -5.91
C SER A 43 -35.68 -19.84 -4.42
N GLU A 44 -34.54 -19.78 -3.75
CA GLU A 44 -34.44 -19.23 -2.40
C GLU A 44 -34.18 -17.72 -2.49
N TYR A 45 -35.17 -16.92 -2.09
CA TYR A 45 -35.09 -15.46 -2.05
C TYR A 45 -34.24 -15.05 -0.85
N GLU A 46 -32.95 -14.76 -1.05
CA GLU A 46 -32.14 -14.02 -0.07
C GLU A 46 -32.40 -12.51 -0.23
N GLU A 47 -33.01 -11.91 0.80
CA GLU A 47 -33.35 -10.49 0.85
C GLU A 47 -32.09 -9.62 0.97
N ILE A 48 -31.59 -9.12 -0.16
CA ILE A 48 -30.41 -8.24 -0.21
C ILE A 48 -30.76 -6.84 0.31
N THR A 49 -30.48 -6.55 1.59
CA THR A 49 -30.66 -5.20 2.14
C THR A 49 -29.58 -4.25 1.61
N THR A 50 -29.89 -3.50 0.55
CA THR A 50 -29.00 -2.47 -0.01
C THR A 50 -29.08 -1.19 0.84
N THR A 51 -28.07 -0.93 1.67
CA THR A 51 -27.95 0.35 2.36
C THR A 51 -27.33 1.38 1.42
N THR A 52 -28.10 2.39 0.99
CA THR A 52 -27.60 3.51 0.20
C THR A 52 -27.22 4.68 1.12
N ARG A 53 -26.02 5.25 0.90
CA ARG A 53 -25.54 6.43 1.64
C ARG A 53 -25.54 7.64 0.70
N THR A 54 -26.37 8.63 0.98
CA THR A 54 -26.42 9.89 0.22
C THR A 54 -25.32 10.84 0.69
N VAL A 55 -24.46 11.29 -0.23
CA VAL A 55 -23.44 12.33 0.05
C VAL A 55 -23.85 13.62 -0.64
N LYS A 56 -24.02 14.70 0.14
CA LYS A 56 -24.29 16.05 -0.38
C LYS A 56 -22.96 16.68 -0.82
N LYS A 57 -22.77 16.92 -2.12
CA LYS A 57 -21.68 17.77 -2.62
C LYS A 57 -22.05 19.23 -2.37
N THR A 58 -21.31 19.89 -1.48
CA THR A 58 -21.35 21.35 -1.36
C THR A 58 -20.30 21.93 -2.30
N THR A 59 -20.71 22.69 -3.31
CA THR A 59 -19.79 23.46 -4.15
C THR A 59 -19.49 24.79 -3.47
N TYR A 60 -18.27 24.94 -2.97
CA TYR A 60 -17.75 26.23 -2.52
C TYR A 60 -17.20 26.96 -3.75
N ASN A 61 -17.81 28.10 -4.11
CA ASN A 61 -17.26 29.03 -5.09
C ASN A 61 -16.47 30.10 -4.32
N PRO A 62 -15.13 29.98 -4.18
CA PRO A 62 -14.33 31.08 -3.67
C PRO A 62 -14.43 32.26 -4.64
N LYS A 63 -14.63 33.45 -4.09
CA LYS A 63 -14.39 34.69 -4.84
C LYS A 63 -12.93 34.72 -5.31
N PRO A 64 -12.63 35.32 -6.47
CA PRO A 64 -11.26 35.38 -6.98
C PRO A 64 -10.35 36.06 -5.95
N LEU A 65 -9.29 35.34 -5.55
CA LEU A 65 -8.34 35.71 -4.50
C LEU A 65 -7.78 37.13 -4.66
N VAL A 66 -7.60 37.56 -5.91
CA VAL A 66 -7.03 38.86 -6.29
C VAL A 66 -7.85 40.06 -5.80
N GLU A 67 -9.16 39.93 -5.68
CA GLU A 67 -10.05 41.04 -5.35
C GLU A 67 -10.25 41.16 -3.83
N ALA A 68 -10.24 40.03 -3.11
CA ALA A 68 -10.29 39.98 -1.66
C ALA A 68 -8.97 40.43 -0.99
N LEU A 69 -7.84 40.24 -1.65
CA LEU A 69 -6.52 40.69 -1.18
C LEU A 69 -6.29 42.20 -1.41
N ARG A 70 -6.95 42.81 -2.41
CA ARG A 70 -6.79 44.24 -2.70
C ARG A 70 -7.42 45.15 -1.64
N SER A 71 -8.46 44.68 -0.92
CA SER A 71 -9.24 45.53 0.00
C SER A 71 -8.92 45.35 1.49
N LYS A 72 -7.99 44.47 1.87
CA LYS A 72 -7.64 44.25 3.28
C LYS A 72 -6.21 44.71 3.57
N GLU A 73 -6.10 46.00 3.86
CA GLU A 73 -5.05 46.55 4.73
C GLU A 73 -3.59 46.44 4.21
N MET A 74 -3.36 46.81 2.95
CA MET A 74 -2.02 47.18 2.46
C MET A 74 -1.67 48.61 2.90
N GLY A 75 -1.71 48.86 4.21
CA GLY A 75 -1.65 50.22 4.76
C GLY A 75 -1.01 50.27 6.13
N ALA A 76 0.30 50.04 6.20
CA ALA A 76 1.22 50.68 7.14
C ALA A 76 2.64 50.12 6.95
N ASN A 77 3.43 50.79 6.09
CA ASN A 77 4.90 50.89 6.18
C ASN A 77 5.66 49.61 6.55
N LYS A 78 5.44 48.55 5.78
CA LYS A 78 6.29 47.36 5.79
C LYS A 78 7.49 47.66 4.89
N LYS A 79 8.52 48.27 5.45
CA LYS A 79 9.72 48.61 4.71
C LYS A 79 10.46 47.33 4.34
N LEU A 80 10.62 47.06 3.05
CA LEU A 80 11.48 45.98 2.56
C LEU A 80 12.85 46.62 2.30
N PHE A 81 13.88 46.15 3.01
CA PHE A 81 15.24 46.71 2.95
C PHE A 81 15.34 48.24 3.16
N GLY A 82 14.45 48.81 3.98
CA GLY A 82 14.47 50.24 4.31
C GLY A 82 13.73 51.16 3.33
N LYS A 83 13.20 50.62 2.22
CA LYS A 83 12.35 51.32 1.25
C LYS A 83 10.89 50.93 1.38
N ASP A 84 9.97 51.82 1.01
CA ASP A 84 8.53 51.55 1.05
C ASP A 84 8.13 50.64 -0.11
N LEU A 85 7.22 49.68 0.13
CA LEU A 85 6.78 48.70 -0.88
C LEU A 85 6.25 49.35 -2.17
N SER A 86 5.60 50.51 -2.07
CA SER A 86 5.10 51.27 -3.21
C SER A 86 6.18 51.77 -4.17
N GLU A 87 7.44 51.85 -3.70
CA GLU A 87 8.57 52.25 -4.53
C GLU A 87 8.96 51.12 -5.50
N TYR A 88 8.79 49.86 -5.08
CA TYR A 88 9.02 48.67 -5.90
C TYR A 88 7.87 48.40 -6.88
N ASP A 89 6.65 48.85 -6.59
CA ASP A 89 5.48 48.69 -7.49
C ASP A 89 5.62 49.42 -8.84
N ASN A 90 6.50 50.43 -8.91
CA ASN A 90 6.71 51.26 -10.10
C ASN A 90 8.06 50.97 -10.81
N MET A 91 8.86 50.05 -10.28
CA MET A 91 10.12 49.66 -10.92
C MET A 91 9.83 48.72 -12.08
N ASP A 92 10.56 48.88 -13.18
CA ASP A 92 10.48 47.93 -14.29
C ASP A 92 11.10 46.59 -13.86
N MET A 93 10.50 45.50 -14.32
CA MET A 93 10.96 44.15 -14.00
C MET A 93 12.35 43.91 -14.60
N ASP A 94 12.59 44.41 -15.81
CA ASP A 94 13.87 44.27 -16.51
C ASP A 94 14.99 45.04 -15.79
N ASP A 95 14.72 46.24 -15.26
CA ASP A 95 15.69 47.02 -14.48
C ASP A 95 16.08 46.32 -13.16
N MET A 96 15.16 45.54 -12.57
CA MET A 96 15.46 44.71 -11.40
C MET A 96 16.31 43.50 -11.76
N LEU A 97 16.06 42.90 -12.93
CA LEU A 97 16.84 41.78 -13.44
C LEU A 97 18.28 42.18 -13.78
N ASP A 98 18.49 43.38 -14.32
CA ASP A 98 19.82 43.90 -14.67
C ASP A 98 20.67 44.26 -13.44
N GLN A 99 20.05 44.58 -12.31
CA GLN A 99 20.75 44.87 -11.05
C GLN A 99 21.20 43.60 -10.31
N LEU A 100 20.65 42.44 -10.65
CA LEU A 100 21.01 41.17 -10.04
C LEU A 100 22.35 40.68 -10.58
N THR A 101 23.22 40.23 -9.67
CA THR A 101 24.48 39.59 -10.06
C THR A 101 24.22 38.20 -10.66
N ALA A 102 25.14 37.69 -11.47
CA ALA A 102 25.01 36.38 -12.08
C ALA A 102 24.80 35.25 -11.05
N GLU A 103 25.44 35.35 -9.88
CA GLU A 103 25.27 34.38 -8.78
C GLU A 103 23.87 34.44 -8.15
N GLU A 104 23.28 35.65 -8.01
CA GLU A 104 21.93 35.82 -7.48
C GLU A 104 20.86 35.33 -8.47
N ILE A 105 21.08 35.53 -9.77
CA ILE A 105 20.23 34.98 -10.83
C ILE A 105 20.24 33.44 -10.79
N GLU A 106 21.41 32.83 -10.60
CA GLU A 106 21.53 31.38 -10.43
C GLU A 106 20.79 30.88 -9.18
N LEU A 107 20.86 31.63 -8.08
CA LEU A 107 20.13 31.30 -6.84
C LEU A 107 18.61 31.36 -7.05
N LEU A 108 18.10 32.40 -7.71
CA LEU A 108 16.67 32.53 -8.03
C LEU A 108 16.18 31.41 -8.95
N THR A 109 17.03 30.99 -9.89
CA THR A 109 16.73 29.84 -10.77
C THR A 109 16.66 28.52 -9.99
N ARG A 110 17.38 28.40 -8.87
CA ARG A 110 17.38 27.20 -8.02
C ARG A 110 16.11 27.05 -7.19
N ASP A 111 15.53 28.17 -6.76
CA ASP A 111 14.38 28.19 -5.84
C ASP A 111 13.04 28.11 -6.60
N VAL A 112 13.05 27.73 -7.88
CA VAL A 112 11.86 27.41 -8.67
C VAL A 112 11.24 26.10 -8.18
N ASP A 113 9.95 26.11 -7.90
CA ASP A 113 9.24 24.91 -7.45
C ASP A 113 9.33 23.79 -8.51
N PRO A 114 9.69 22.55 -8.11
CA PRO A 114 9.78 21.42 -9.05
C PRO A 114 8.43 21.08 -9.70
N ASP A 115 7.32 21.57 -9.12
CA ASP A 115 5.96 21.39 -9.59
C ASP A 115 5.43 22.58 -10.42
N ASP A 116 6.24 23.59 -10.74
CA ASP A 116 5.80 24.75 -11.52
C ASP A 116 5.35 24.35 -12.93
N THR A 117 4.04 24.41 -13.17
CA THR A 117 3.42 24.05 -14.46
C THR A 117 3.85 24.90 -15.65
N LEU A 118 4.32 26.14 -15.42
CA LEU A 118 4.68 27.09 -16.48
C LEU A 118 6.09 26.85 -17.04
N MET A 119 6.93 26.15 -16.28
CA MET A 119 8.28 25.79 -16.71
C MET A 119 8.29 24.44 -17.43
N PRO A 120 9.07 24.27 -18.50
CA PRO A 120 9.25 22.96 -19.13
C PRO A 120 9.91 21.99 -18.15
N PRO A 121 9.59 20.68 -18.20
CA PRO A 121 10.09 19.70 -17.24
C PRO A 121 11.61 19.69 -17.05
N ASP A 122 12.37 19.92 -18.12
CA ASP A 122 13.84 19.97 -18.10
C ASP A 122 14.39 21.12 -17.22
N GLN A 123 13.66 22.23 -17.12
CA GLN A 123 14.08 23.40 -16.35
C GLN A 123 13.59 23.37 -14.89
N ARG A 124 12.61 22.51 -14.56
CA ARG A 124 12.14 22.31 -13.18
C ARG A 124 13.17 21.59 -12.31
N THR A 125 13.99 20.73 -12.91
CA THR A 125 14.98 19.91 -12.20
C THR A 125 16.32 19.89 -12.94
N SER A 126 16.98 21.05 -13.02
CA SER A 126 18.30 21.11 -13.65
C SER A 126 19.34 20.31 -12.85
N TYR A 127 20.12 19.46 -13.53
CA TYR A 127 21.19 18.69 -12.88
C TYR A 127 22.35 19.63 -12.50
N ARG A 128 22.59 19.78 -11.20
CA ARG A 128 23.70 20.54 -10.62
C ARG A 128 24.39 19.66 -9.57
N CYS A 129 25.60 19.23 -9.87
CA CYS A 129 26.41 18.44 -8.94
C CYS A 129 27.84 18.97 -8.95
N ASP A 130 28.17 19.78 -7.94
CA ASP A 130 29.52 20.34 -7.77
C ASP A 130 30.49 19.31 -7.16
N LYS A 131 29.97 18.15 -6.76
CA LYS A 131 30.76 17.08 -6.14
C LYS A 131 31.46 16.30 -7.25
N SER A 132 32.78 16.27 -7.18
CA SER A 132 33.56 15.37 -8.02
C SER A 132 33.21 13.90 -7.71
N ALA A 133 33.40 13.03 -8.70
CA ALA A 133 33.18 11.60 -8.51
C ALA A 133 34.04 11.09 -7.34
N THR A 134 33.43 10.35 -6.41
CA THR A 134 34.02 9.93 -5.13
C THR A 134 35.12 8.85 -5.24
N GLY A 135 35.65 8.59 -6.44
CA GLY A 135 36.72 7.62 -6.68
C GLY A 135 36.34 6.17 -6.32
N PRO A 136 37.33 5.26 -6.21
CA PRO A 136 37.09 3.90 -5.74
C PRO A 136 36.54 3.87 -4.31
N LEU A 137 35.57 2.99 -4.04
CA LEU A 137 34.88 2.92 -2.76
C LEU A 137 35.83 2.59 -1.58
N ASN A 138 35.96 3.53 -0.65
CA ASN A 138 36.62 3.33 0.64
C ASN A 138 35.67 2.64 1.64
N ARG A 139 35.67 1.30 1.66
CA ARG A 139 34.76 0.53 2.54
C ARG A 139 34.90 0.86 4.03
N LYS A 140 36.10 1.19 4.51
CA LYS A 140 36.33 1.53 5.93
C LYS A 140 35.56 2.79 6.32
N GLN A 141 35.74 3.87 5.54
CA GLN A 141 35.02 5.13 5.73
C GLN A 141 33.49 4.94 5.67
N LEU A 142 33.02 4.08 4.77
CA LEU A 142 31.59 3.75 4.70
C LEU A 142 31.10 3.06 5.99
N ILE A 143 31.84 2.06 6.49
CA ILE A 143 31.47 1.34 7.71
C ILE A 143 31.49 2.28 8.92
N ASP A 144 32.53 3.11 9.03
CA ASP A 144 32.67 4.10 10.11
C ASP A 144 31.50 5.09 10.08
N HIS A 145 31.15 5.61 8.89
CA HIS A 145 30.00 6.50 8.72
C HIS A 145 28.66 5.85 9.09
N ILE A 146 28.44 4.59 8.69
CA ILE A 146 27.21 3.85 9.05
C ILE A 146 27.13 3.65 10.56
N ASN A 147 28.25 3.33 11.21
CA ASN A 147 28.31 3.17 12.66
C ASN A 147 28.02 4.50 13.39
N GLU A 148 28.59 5.60 12.91
CA GLU A 148 28.32 6.94 13.44
C GLU A 148 26.84 7.32 13.26
N GLN A 149 26.26 7.08 12.09
CA GLN A 149 24.84 7.29 11.84
C GLN A 149 23.96 6.46 12.77
N ALA A 150 24.28 5.17 12.93
CA ALA A 150 23.53 4.28 13.80
C ALA A 150 23.56 4.70 15.29
N MET A 151 24.64 5.35 15.73
CA MET A 151 24.76 5.86 17.10
C MET A 151 24.13 7.25 17.28
N THR A 152 24.03 8.03 16.22
CA THR A 152 23.58 9.44 16.26
C THR A 152 22.09 9.59 15.98
N GLU A 153 21.56 8.81 15.04
CA GLU A 153 20.16 8.91 14.63
C GLU A 153 19.25 8.49 15.78
N PRO A 154 18.38 9.39 16.29
CA PRO A 154 17.47 9.05 17.37
C PRO A 154 16.33 8.16 16.85
N ASP A 155 15.83 7.28 17.72
CA ASP A 155 14.65 6.49 17.40
C ASP A 155 13.44 7.40 17.11
N ARG A 156 12.76 7.13 15.99
CA ARG A 156 11.54 7.83 15.64
C ARG A 156 10.47 7.53 16.69
N PRO A 157 9.89 8.54 17.37
CA PRO A 157 8.86 8.28 18.37
C PRO A 157 7.61 7.69 17.70
N GLU A 158 7.12 6.59 18.26
CA GLU A 158 5.84 6.02 17.87
C GLU A 158 4.71 6.97 18.29
N LEU A 159 3.88 7.41 17.33
CA LEU A 159 2.70 8.24 17.63
C LEU A 159 1.70 7.50 18.53
N VAL A 160 1.66 6.17 18.42
CA VAL A 160 0.83 5.28 19.23
C VAL A 160 1.65 4.02 19.50
N PRO A 161 2.07 3.77 20.75
CA PRO A 161 2.80 2.56 21.11
C PRO A 161 2.04 1.29 20.75
N TYR A 162 2.75 0.25 20.30
CA TYR A 162 2.16 -1.07 20.15
C TYR A 162 1.78 -1.67 21.52
N GLU A 163 0.50 -1.98 21.70
CA GLU A 163 0.01 -2.72 22.86
C GLU A 163 -0.17 -4.20 22.51
N PRO A 164 0.61 -5.11 23.15
CA PRO A 164 0.50 -6.54 22.89
C PRO A 164 -0.91 -7.05 23.21
N GLY A 165 -1.50 -7.80 22.28
CA GLY A 165 -2.86 -8.33 22.42
C GLY A 165 -3.96 -7.43 21.84
N THR A 166 -3.62 -6.25 21.32
CA THR A 166 -4.59 -5.39 20.63
C THR A 166 -4.86 -5.91 19.22
N ILE A 167 -5.98 -6.63 19.05
CA ILE A 167 -6.48 -7.03 17.74
C ILE A 167 -7.18 -5.82 17.11
N ARG A 168 -6.48 -5.13 16.21
CA ARG A 168 -7.06 -4.05 15.39
C ARG A 168 -7.89 -4.65 14.25
N GLY A 169 -9.04 -5.25 14.58
CA GLY A 169 -9.96 -5.83 13.59
C GLY A 169 -10.86 -6.93 14.16
N LYS A 170 -11.78 -7.44 13.34
CA LYS A 170 -12.58 -8.62 13.70
C LYS A 170 -11.68 -9.85 13.57
N LYS A 171 -11.57 -10.64 14.64
CA LYS A 171 -10.96 -11.96 14.57
C LYS A 171 -11.80 -12.80 13.62
N TRP A 172 -11.16 -13.41 12.61
CA TRP A 172 -11.85 -14.33 11.72
C TRP A 172 -12.42 -15.50 12.54
N VAL A 173 -13.68 -15.83 12.29
CA VAL A 173 -14.38 -16.98 12.89
C VAL A 173 -14.61 -17.97 11.75
N PRO A 174 -14.19 -19.25 11.90
CA PRO A 174 -14.46 -20.25 10.87
C PRO A 174 -15.97 -20.42 10.67
N PRO A 175 -16.42 -20.66 9.43
CA PRO A 175 -17.81 -21.02 9.20
C PRO A 175 -18.15 -22.32 9.97
N PRO A 176 -19.41 -22.48 10.41
CA PRO A 176 -19.84 -23.73 11.04
C PRO A 176 -19.61 -24.92 10.10
N PRO A 177 -19.25 -26.09 10.64
CA PRO A 177 -19.12 -27.30 9.82
C PRO A 177 -20.46 -27.61 9.11
N PRO A 178 -20.43 -28.25 7.93
CA PRO A 178 -21.64 -28.58 7.18
C PRO A 178 -22.65 -29.36 8.04
N ALA A 179 -23.94 -29.12 7.83
CA ALA A 179 -25.02 -29.71 8.65
C ALA A 179 -25.04 -31.24 8.62
N GLU A 180 -24.44 -31.87 7.60
CA GLU A 180 -24.29 -33.32 7.49
C GLU A 180 -23.35 -33.89 8.56
N GLU A 181 -22.25 -33.19 8.86
CA GLU A 181 -21.31 -33.60 9.92
C GLU A 181 -21.92 -33.38 11.31
N GLN A 182 -22.63 -32.27 11.51
CA GLN A 182 -23.36 -32.01 12.77
C GLN A 182 -24.45 -33.06 13.02
N ARG A 183 -25.20 -33.43 11.97
CA ARG A 183 -26.19 -34.51 12.05
C ARG A 183 -25.56 -35.88 12.24
N ALA A 184 -24.39 -36.14 11.67
CA ALA A 184 -23.69 -37.40 11.87
C ALA A 184 -23.25 -37.54 13.33
N ASP A 185 -22.69 -36.47 13.92
CA ASP A 185 -22.31 -36.44 15.34
C ASP A 185 -23.54 -36.57 16.26
N GLU A 186 -24.65 -35.93 15.93
CA GLU A 186 -25.93 -36.08 16.65
C GLU A 186 -26.58 -37.46 16.46
N GLN A 187 -26.48 -38.06 15.27
CA GLN A 187 -27.03 -39.40 14.97
C GLN A 187 -26.23 -40.53 15.59
N VAL A 188 -24.94 -40.33 15.89
CA VAL A 188 -24.13 -41.32 16.61
C VAL A 188 -24.51 -41.39 18.10
N ALA A 189 -25.14 -40.34 18.66
CA ALA A 189 -25.76 -40.41 19.98
C ALA A 189 -27.08 -41.21 19.89
N LEU A 190 -26.98 -42.54 19.95
CA LEU A 190 -28.13 -43.42 20.11
C LEU A 190 -28.77 -43.11 21.47
N ASP A 191 -29.98 -42.55 21.47
CA ASP A 191 -30.82 -42.41 22.66
C ASP A 191 -31.30 -43.80 23.10
N MET A 192 -30.46 -44.47 23.87
CA MET A 192 -30.72 -45.79 24.45
C MET A 192 -31.48 -45.59 25.75
N GLY A 193 -32.70 -45.04 25.68
CA GLY A 193 -33.42 -44.43 26.81
C GLY A 193 -33.24 -45.06 28.20
N ASP A 194 -33.29 -44.24 29.25
CA ASP A 194 -32.89 -44.42 30.65
C ASP A 194 -32.85 -45.87 31.22
N GLU A 195 -33.82 -46.70 30.87
CA GLU A 195 -33.92 -48.11 31.29
C GLU A 195 -32.77 -48.98 30.73
N TYR A 196 -32.35 -48.74 29.48
CA TYR A 196 -31.24 -49.47 28.84
C TYR A 196 -29.88 -48.95 29.29
N GLU A 197 -29.73 -47.65 29.51
CA GLU A 197 -28.53 -47.05 30.13
C GLU A 197 -28.30 -47.59 31.54
N SER A 198 -29.35 -47.66 32.37
CA SER A 198 -29.27 -48.22 33.73
C SER A 198 -28.92 -49.71 33.70
N ALA A 199 -29.54 -50.49 32.79
CA ALA A 199 -29.24 -51.91 32.66
C ALA A 199 -27.80 -52.17 32.18
N LEU A 200 -27.25 -51.33 31.30
CA LEU A 200 -25.86 -51.41 30.85
C LEU A 200 -24.87 -51.04 31.97
N ALA A 201 -25.23 -50.07 32.82
CA ALA A 201 -24.41 -49.66 33.97
C ALA A 201 -24.40 -50.69 35.11
N ASP A 202 -25.53 -51.39 35.33
CA ASP A 202 -25.68 -52.41 36.38
C ASP A 202 -25.23 -53.82 35.93
N ALA A 203 -25.09 -54.05 34.62
CA ALA A 203 -24.64 -55.34 34.08
C ALA A 203 -23.21 -55.67 34.53
N THR A 204 -22.99 -56.91 34.95
CA THR A 204 -21.65 -57.35 35.36
C THR A 204 -20.77 -57.67 34.15
N GLU A 205 -19.44 -57.57 34.31
CA GLU A 205 -18.47 -57.87 33.24
C GLU A 205 -18.66 -59.28 32.64
N SER A 206 -18.99 -60.26 33.48
CA SER A 206 -19.27 -61.63 33.02
C SER A 206 -20.49 -61.69 32.10
N GLU A 207 -21.57 -60.98 32.44
CA GLU A 207 -22.80 -60.96 31.64
C GLU A 207 -22.59 -60.21 30.31
N MET A 208 -21.80 -59.13 30.32
CA MET A 208 -21.41 -58.42 29.08
C MET A 208 -20.58 -59.31 28.15
N VAL A 209 -19.66 -60.10 28.69
CA VAL A 209 -18.84 -61.05 27.91
C VAL A 209 -19.69 -62.18 27.34
N ASP A 210 -20.64 -62.71 28.12
CA ASP A 210 -21.56 -63.76 27.66
C ASP A 210 -22.47 -63.25 26.52
N LEU A 211 -22.97 -62.01 26.64
CA LEU A 211 -23.76 -61.35 25.59
C LEU A 211 -22.93 -61.04 24.33
N ALA A 212 -21.68 -60.59 24.49
CA ALA A 212 -20.75 -60.35 23.38
C ALA A 212 -20.40 -61.67 22.65
N GLY A 213 -20.26 -62.76 23.41
CA GLY A 213 -20.08 -64.10 22.86
C GLY A 213 -21.29 -64.61 22.09
N GLN A 214 -22.50 -64.40 22.62
CA GLN A 214 -23.74 -64.80 21.94
C GLN A 214 -24.04 -63.94 20.69
N SER A 215 -23.69 -62.65 20.70
CA SER A 215 -23.89 -61.73 19.57
C SER A 215 -22.85 -61.88 18.45
N GLY A 216 -21.90 -62.81 18.59
CA GLY A 216 -20.87 -63.08 17.58
C GLY A 216 -19.78 -62.01 17.50
N LEU A 217 -19.70 -61.11 18.49
CA LEU A 217 -18.69 -60.04 18.54
C LEU A 217 -17.31 -60.54 19.00
N THR A 218 -17.23 -61.74 19.59
CA THR A 218 -15.96 -62.39 19.97
C THR A 218 -15.64 -63.53 18.99
N GLY A 219 -15.11 -63.19 17.82
CA GLY A 219 -14.72 -64.17 16.79
C GLY A 219 -13.83 -63.57 15.71
N ASN A 220 -12.52 -63.64 15.97
CA ASN A 220 -11.34 -63.14 15.22
C ASN A 220 -11.05 -61.64 15.24
#